data_AF-A0A2E4K9F6-F1
#
_entry.id   AF-A0A2E4K9F6-F1
#
_cell.length_a   1.000
_cell.length_b   1.000
_cell.length_c   1.000
_cell.angle_alpha   90.00
_cell.angle_beta   90.00
_cell.angle_gamma   90.00
#
_symmetry.space_group_name_H-M   'P 1'
#
loop_
_entity.id
_entity.type
_entity.pdbx_description
1 polymer ?
#
loop_
_entity_poly.entity_id
_entity_poly.type
_entity_poly.pdbx_seq_one_letter_code
_entity_poly.pdbx_strand_id
1 'polypeptide(L)'
;MKKLFLTAVVALFSLAASAQLMLVTTYDGDQEENMDKLTAHAGIGYVVNDAITVGAVRAKDANGDDAYEIFGRYSLPMVDGMYAALQAPLSDATDNMRIGVGVSFPIWNGLHIEPNYLMPIQADENDEREGKFNIGLSWRF
;
A
#
# COMPACT_ATOMS: atom_id res chain seq x y z
N MET A 1 25.66 -1.95 9.23
CA MET A 1 24.19 -2.18 9.18
C MET A 1 23.57 -1.96 7.80
N LYS A 2 24.06 -1.03 6.96
CA LYS A 2 23.51 -0.78 5.60
C LYS A 2 23.48 -2.01 4.66
N LYS A 3 24.40 -2.96 4.83
CA LYS A 3 24.46 -4.19 4.01
C LYS A 3 23.41 -5.23 4.42
N LEU A 4 22.96 -5.25 5.67
CA LEU A 4 21.97 -6.22 6.14
C LEU A 4 20.60 -5.97 5.49
N PHE A 5 20.24 -4.69 5.29
CA PHE A 5 19.00 -4.32 4.62
C PHE A 5 19.04 -4.71 3.14
N LEU A 6 20.11 -4.39 2.43
CA LEU A 6 20.27 -4.78 1.02
C LEU A 6 20.32 -6.31 0.85
N THR A 7 20.96 -7.03 1.77
CA THR A 7 21.01 -8.50 1.76
C THR A 7 19.68 -9.14 2.16
N ALA A 8 18.91 -8.56 3.09
CA ALA A 8 17.57 -9.04 3.41
C ALA A 8 16.60 -8.79 2.25
N VAL A 9 16.69 -7.62 1.63
CA VAL A 9 15.98 -7.26 0.41
C VAL A 9 16.33 -8.24 -0.71
N VAL A 10 17.61 -8.52 -0.98
CA VAL A 10 18.07 -9.49 -2.00
C VAL A 10 17.70 -10.95 -1.66
N ALA A 11 17.72 -11.34 -0.38
CA ALA A 11 17.31 -12.68 0.04
C ALA A 11 15.79 -12.87 -0.10
N LEU A 12 14.98 -11.83 0.18
CA LEU A 12 13.56 -11.80 -0.16
C LEU A 12 13.36 -11.81 -1.68
N PHE A 13 14.22 -11.14 -2.46
CA PHE A 13 14.18 -11.18 -3.93
C PHE A 13 14.35 -12.59 -4.49
N SER A 14 15.13 -13.47 -3.85
CA SER A 14 15.31 -14.86 -4.29
C SER A 14 14.18 -15.83 -3.90
N LEU A 15 13.42 -15.54 -2.84
CA LEU A 15 12.30 -16.39 -2.40
C LEU A 15 10.96 -15.96 -3.01
N ALA A 16 10.89 -14.73 -3.55
CA ALA A 16 9.70 -14.11 -4.10
C ALA A 16 9.66 -14.03 -5.64
N ALA A 17 10.46 -14.84 -6.35
CA ALA A 17 10.49 -14.91 -7.82
C ALA A 17 9.22 -15.53 -8.45
N SER A 18 8.06 -15.34 -7.84
CA SER A 18 6.76 -15.55 -8.46
C SER A 18 6.24 -14.19 -8.89
N ALA A 19 5.88 -14.04 -10.17
CA ALA A 19 5.30 -12.81 -10.76
C ALA A 19 4.02 -12.32 -10.05
N GLN A 20 3.54 -13.09 -9.08
CA GLN A 20 2.39 -12.77 -8.25
C GLN A 20 2.76 -11.94 -7.02
N LEU A 21 4.03 -11.81 -6.64
CA LEU A 21 4.42 -11.01 -5.47
C LEU A 21 4.68 -9.55 -5.85
N MET A 22 4.29 -8.65 -4.96
CA MET A 22 4.46 -7.20 -5.11
C MET A 22 4.94 -6.61 -3.79
N LEU A 23 5.94 -5.74 -3.81
CA LEU A 23 6.26 -4.86 -2.69
C LEU A 23 5.50 -3.56 -2.88
N VAL A 24 4.91 -3.03 -1.81
CA VAL A 24 4.25 -1.73 -1.82
C VAL A 24 4.76 -0.88 -0.70
N THR A 25 4.83 0.43 -0.92
CA THR A 25 4.94 1.40 0.14
C THR A 25 4.23 2.68 -0.26
N THR A 26 3.75 3.43 0.74
CA THR A 26 3.11 4.73 0.55
C THR A 26 3.92 5.77 1.29
N TYR A 27 4.19 6.90 0.63
CA TYR A 27 4.85 8.03 1.25
C TYR A 27 3.95 8.68 2.31
N ASP A 28 4.46 8.76 3.53
CA ASP A 28 3.82 9.41 4.67
C ASP A 28 4.57 10.70 5.00
N GLY A 29 3.92 11.84 4.73
CA GLY A 29 4.51 13.17 4.95
C GLY A 29 4.60 13.57 6.42
N ASP A 30 3.87 12.89 7.30
CA ASP A 30 3.67 13.28 8.70
C ASP A 30 4.76 12.73 9.64
N GLN A 31 5.63 11.83 9.15
CA GLN A 31 6.74 11.28 9.94
C GLN A 31 7.93 12.26 10.03
N GLU A 32 8.59 12.37 11.19
CA GLU A 32 9.75 13.25 11.36
C GLU A 32 11.01 12.72 10.66
N GLU A 33 11.22 11.40 10.63
CA GLU A 33 12.39 10.78 10.02
C GLU A 33 12.18 10.41 8.55
N ASN A 34 13.10 10.83 7.68
CA ASN A 34 13.01 10.58 6.23
C ASN A 34 12.91 9.09 5.84
N MET A 35 13.38 8.19 6.70
CA MET A 35 13.30 6.75 6.46
C MET A 35 11.90 6.22 6.80
N ASP A 36 11.32 6.70 7.89
CA ASP A 36 9.97 6.34 8.34
C ASP A 36 8.89 6.84 7.39
N LYS A 37 9.10 8.00 6.74
CA LYS A 37 8.24 8.49 5.65
C LYS A 37 8.01 7.48 4.53
N LEU A 38 8.95 6.55 4.32
CA LEU A 38 8.87 5.52 3.27
C LEU A 38 8.69 4.11 3.82
N THR A 39 8.93 3.86 5.12
CA THR A 39 8.82 2.52 5.69
C THR A 39 7.59 2.30 6.54
N ALA A 40 6.92 3.38 7.00
CA ALA A 40 5.73 3.30 7.85
C ALA A 40 4.59 2.51 7.21
N HIS A 41 4.40 2.64 5.89
CA HIS A 41 3.35 1.93 5.12
C HIS A 41 3.92 0.88 4.17
N ALA A 42 5.11 0.35 4.46
CA ALA A 42 5.70 -0.71 3.65
C ALA A 42 4.96 -2.05 3.87
N GLY A 43 4.74 -2.78 2.79
CA GLY A 43 3.99 -4.03 2.79
C GLY A 43 4.24 -4.93 1.59
N ILE A 44 3.51 -6.04 1.59
CA ILE A 44 3.54 -7.04 0.54
C ILE A 44 2.15 -7.23 -0.04
N GLY A 45 2.08 -7.38 -1.36
CA GLY A 45 0.90 -7.71 -2.13
C GLY A 45 1.10 -9.03 -2.86
N TYR A 46 -0.02 -9.69 -3.13
CA TYR A 46 -0.15 -10.91 -3.89
C TYR A 46 -1.23 -10.71 -4.97
N VAL A 47 -0.81 -10.78 -6.23
CA VAL A 47 -1.65 -10.74 -7.42
C VAL A 47 -2.33 -12.08 -7.55
N VAL A 48 -3.61 -12.14 -7.20
CA VAL A 48 -4.44 -13.36 -7.23
C VAL A 48 -4.74 -13.75 -8.68
N ASN A 49 -5.04 -12.74 -9.49
CA ASN A 49 -5.27 -12.84 -10.93
C ASN A 49 -5.03 -11.47 -11.58
N ASP A 50 -5.19 -11.38 -12.90
CA ASP A 50 -4.94 -10.15 -13.67
C ASP A 50 -5.79 -8.94 -13.20
N ALA A 51 -6.89 -9.18 -12.50
CA ALA A 51 -7.80 -8.15 -12.01
C ALA A 51 -7.69 -7.86 -10.51
N ILE A 52 -7.20 -8.79 -9.68
CA ILE A 52 -7.29 -8.70 -8.22
C ILE A 52 -5.92 -8.85 -7.59
N THR A 53 -5.55 -7.89 -6.75
CA THR A 53 -4.38 -7.95 -5.87
C THR A 53 -4.81 -7.77 -4.43
N VAL A 54 -4.28 -8.58 -3.52
CA VAL A 54 -4.54 -8.46 -2.08
C VAL A 54 -3.23 -8.43 -1.33
N GLY A 55 -3.16 -7.75 -0.19
CA GLY A 55 -1.92 -7.65 0.54
C GLY A 55 -2.11 -7.11 1.95
N ALA A 56 -0.98 -6.96 2.63
CA ALA A 56 -0.91 -6.36 3.94
C ALA A 56 0.23 -5.32 3.95
N VAL A 57 -0.05 -4.19 4.57
CA VAL A 57 0.91 -3.12 4.84
C VAL A 57 1.05 -2.94 6.34
N ARG A 58 2.24 -2.50 6.75
CA ARG A 58 2.40 -1.96 8.09
C ARG A 58 1.61 -0.66 8.20
N ALA A 59 1.11 -0.42 9.39
CA ALA A 59 0.47 0.83 9.77
C ALA A 59 0.78 1.09 11.23
N LYS A 60 0.40 2.26 11.73
CA LYS A 60 0.33 2.52 13.16
C LYS A 60 -1.14 2.53 13.59
N ASP A 61 -1.44 1.97 14.75
CA ASP A 61 -2.77 2.09 15.33
C ASP A 61 -3.02 3.51 15.85
N ALA A 62 -4.23 3.76 16.38
CA ALA A 62 -4.60 5.05 16.96
C ALA A 62 -3.75 5.46 18.18
N ASN A 63 -3.03 4.52 18.81
CA ASN A 63 -2.14 4.76 19.94
C ASN A 63 -0.67 4.93 19.51
N GLY A 64 -0.37 4.78 18.22
CA GLY A 64 0.98 4.85 17.66
C GLY A 64 1.78 3.55 17.73
N ASP A 65 1.14 2.44 18.11
CA ASP A 65 1.74 1.11 18.17
C ASP A 65 1.76 0.43 16.79
N ASP A 66 2.69 -0.51 16.61
CA ASP A 66 2.84 -1.27 15.37
C ASP A 66 1.60 -2.10 15.06
N ALA A 67 0.94 -1.77 13.95
CA ALA A 67 -0.26 -2.43 13.46
C ALA A 67 -0.10 -2.86 12.00
N TYR A 68 -1.13 -3.55 11.51
CA TYR A 68 -1.20 -4.00 10.12
C TYR A 68 -2.56 -3.65 9.53
N GLU A 69 -2.53 -3.19 8.29
CA GLU A 69 -3.73 -2.98 7.46
C GLU A 69 -3.69 -3.97 6.29
N ILE A 70 -4.84 -4.53 5.94
CA ILE A 70 -5.01 -5.30 4.71
C ILE A 70 -5.47 -4.36 3.60
N PHE A 71 -5.01 -4.61 2.38
CA PHE A 71 -5.49 -3.92 1.20
C PHE A 71 -5.94 -4.91 0.12
N GLY A 72 -6.97 -4.52 -0.61
CA GLY A 72 -7.43 -5.16 -1.84
C GLY A 72 -7.43 -4.13 -2.97
N ARG A 73 -7.00 -4.54 -4.15
CA ARG A 73 -7.03 -3.72 -5.37
C ARG A 73 -7.72 -4.49 -6.48
N TYR A 74 -8.58 -3.79 -7.20
CA TYR A 74 -9.24 -4.28 -8.40
C TYR A 74 -8.83 -3.45 -9.61
N SER A 75 -8.15 -4.06 -10.58
CA SER A 75 -7.73 -3.43 -11.83
C SER A 75 -8.96 -3.02 -12.64
N LEU A 76 -9.06 -1.74 -12.97
CA LEU A 76 -10.17 -1.19 -13.73
C LEU A 76 -9.84 -1.27 -15.23
N PRO A 77 -10.62 -2.02 -16.04
CA PRO A 77 -10.27 -2.28 -17.44
C PRO A 77 -10.38 -1.05 -18.36
N MET A 78 -10.92 0.07 -17.84
CA MET A 78 -11.13 1.29 -18.62
C MET A 78 -9.83 2.04 -18.93
N VAL A 79 -8.83 1.96 -18.03
CA VAL A 79 -7.55 2.65 -18.16
C VAL A 79 -6.46 1.74 -17.63
N ASP A 80 -5.43 1.49 -18.44
CA ASP A 80 -4.31 0.64 -18.04
C ASP A 80 -3.62 1.20 -16.80
N GLY A 81 -3.29 0.32 -15.85
CA GLY A 81 -2.73 0.67 -14.55
C GLY A 81 -3.71 1.29 -13.54
N MET A 82 -4.95 1.63 -13.93
CA MET A 82 -5.94 2.17 -12.99
C MET A 82 -6.53 1.06 -12.13
N TYR A 83 -6.75 1.34 -10.84
CA TYR A 83 -7.34 0.38 -9.90
C TYR A 83 -8.28 1.07 -8.92
N ALA A 84 -9.31 0.34 -8.50
CA ALA A 84 -10.03 0.63 -7.27
C ALA A 84 -9.28 -0.02 -6.10
N ALA A 85 -9.20 0.67 -4.97
CA ALA A 85 -8.54 0.17 -3.77
C ALA A 85 -9.51 0.16 -2.59
N LEU A 86 -9.37 -0.87 -1.76
CA LEU A 86 -10.00 -0.98 -0.46
C LEU A 86 -8.92 -1.30 0.55
N GLN A 87 -8.90 -0.60 1.68
CA GLN A 87 -7.91 -0.77 2.72
C GLN A 87 -8.62 -0.78 4.08
N ALA A 88 -8.29 -1.74 4.92
CA ALA A 88 -8.92 -1.91 6.22
C ALA A 88 -7.88 -2.31 7.28
N PRO A 89 -7.88 -1.69 8.46
CA PRO A 89 -7.06 -2.15 9.58
C PRO A 89 -7.52 -3.51 10.10
N LEU A 90 -6.59 -4.32 10.63
CA LEU A 90 -6.95 -5.61 11.23
C LEU A 90 -7.73 -5.44 12.55
N SER A 91 -7.40 -4.41 13.33
CA SER A 91 -8.18 -3.95 14.47
C SER A 91 -9.20 -2.91 14.01
N ASP A 92 -10.45 -3.01 14.47
CA ASP A 92 -11.52 -2.06 14.15
C ASP A 92 -11.80 -1.92 12.64
N ALA A 93 -11.69 -3.07 11.94
CA ALA A 93 -11.79 -3.15 10.49
C ALA A 93 -13.07 -2.51 9.94
N THR A 94 -14.22 -2.63 10.62
CA THR A 94 -15.50 -2.09 10.15
C THR A 94 -15.57 -0.57 10.21
N ASP A 95 -14.89 0.03 11.18
CA ASP A 95 -15.06 1.45 11.53
C ASP A 95 -14.06 2.32 10.76
N ASN A 96 -12.94 1.75 10.35
CA ASN A 96 -11.84 2.46 9.72
C ASN A 96 -11.52 2.00 8.29
N MET A 97 -12.50 1.43 7.59
CA MET A 97 -12.34 1.06 6.18
C MET A 97 -12.17 2.30 5.29
N ARG A 98 -11.26 2.21 4.32
CA ARG A 98 -11.03 3.22 3.30
C ARG A 98 -11.23 2.62 1.92
N ILE A 99 -11.86 3.38 1.03
CA ILE A 99 -12.05 3.03 -0.38
C ILE A 99 -11.51 4.16 -1.26
N GLY A 100 -10.99 3.81 -2.44
CA GLY A 100 -10.42 4.81 -3.29
C GLY A 100 -10.08 4.32 -4.68
N VAL A 101 -9.38 5.18 -5.41
CA VAL A 101 -8.88 4.91 -6.76
C VAL A 101 -7.43 5.33 -6.86
N GLY A 102 -6.67 4.62 -7.69
CA GLY A 102 -5.29 4.97 -7.99
C GLY A 102 -4.91 4.56 -9.40
N VAL A 103 -3.75 5.04 -9.83
CA VAL A 103 -3.16 4.67 -11.12
C VAL A 103 -1.72 4.24 -10.88
N SER A 104 -1.34 3.10 -11.43
CA SER A 104 0.00 2.53 -11.33
C SER A 104 0.76 2.78 -12.62
N PHE A 105 1.80 3.61 -12.55
CA PHE A 105 2.64 3.98 -13.70
C PHE A 105 3.97 3.24 -13.65
N PRO A 106 4.30 2.37 -14.62
CA PRO A 106 5.61 1.74 -14.70
C PRO A 106 6.66 2.80 -15.04
N ILE A 107 7.69 2.92 -14.19
CA ILE A 107 8.78 3.89 -14.40
C ILE A 107 10.11 3.22 -14.75
N TRP A 108 10.34 2.00 -14.29
CA TRP A 108 11.55 1.21 -14.56
C TRP A 108 11.26 -0.25 -14.26
N ASN A 109 11.65 -1.21 -15.11
CA ASN A 109 11.63 -2.68 -14.86
C ASN A 109 11.11 -3.14 -13.47
N GLY A 110 9.79 -3.38 -13.36
CA GLY A 110 9.13 -3.82 -12.12
C GLY A 110 8.72 -2.70 -11.14
N LEU A 111 9.41 -1.56 -11.13
CA LEU A 111 9.12 -0.37 -10.33
C LEU A 111 8.00 0.49 -10.94
N HIS A 112 7.04 0.84 -10.11
CA HIS A 112 5.90 1.68 -10.44
C HIS A 112 5.74 2.82 -9.42
N ILE A 113 5.23 3.96 -9.89
CA ILE A 113 4.73 5.05 -9.03
C ILE A 113 3.21 4.99 -9.04
N GLU A 114 2.60 5.15 -7.86
CA GLU A 114 1.17 4.93 -7.65
C GLU A 114 0.49 6.11 -6.93
N PRO A 115 0.19 7.23 -7.62
CA PRO A 115 -0.73 8.22 -7.07
C PRO A 115 -2.10 7.58 -6.82
N ASN A 116 -2.63 7.78 -5.62
CA ASN A 116 -3.92 7.25 -5.24
C ASN A 116 -4.64 8.20 -4.28
N TYR A 117 -5.97 8.10 -4.25
CA TYR A 117 -6.82 8.84 -3.34
C TYR A 117 -7.73 7.86 -2.61
N LEU A 118 -7.68 7.86 -1.28
CA LEU A 118 -8.44 6.97 -0.40
C LEU A 118 -9.33 7.81 0.52
N MET A 119 -10.59 7.41 0.66
CA MET A 119 -11.59 8.07 1.51
C MET A 119 -12.15 7.08 2.53
N PRO A 120 -12.35 7.47 3.79
CA PRO A 120 -13.04 6.62 4.77
C PRO A 120 -14.49 6.34 4.33
N ILE A 121 -14.95 5.10 4.52
CA ILE A 121 -16.33 4.71 4.20
C ILE A 121 -17.30 5.30 5.23
N GLN A 122 -16.89 5.33 6.50
CA GLN A 122 -17.63 5.95 7.59
C GLN A 122 -17.27 7.43 7.69
N ALA A 123 -18.26 8.24 8.09
CA ALA A 123 -18.02 9.63 8.43
C ALA A 123 -17.41 9.73 9.83
N ASP A 124 -16.63 10.78 10.08
CA ASP A 124 -16.09 11.07 11.40
C ASP A 124 -17.16 11.64 12.35
N GLU A 125 -16.75 12.04 13.56
CA GLU A 125 -17.65 12.63 14.57
C GLU A 125 -18.36 13.92 14.11
N ASN A 126 -17.86 14.57 13.06
CA ASN A 126 -18.42 15.78 12.47
C ASN A 126 -19.25 15.51 11.20
N ASP A 127 -19.51 14.24 10.88
CA ASP A 127 -20.18 13.78 9.65
C ASP A 127 -19.38 14.10 8.37
N GLU A 128 -18.06 14.29 8.50
CA GLU A 128 -17.15 14.57 7.40
C GLU A 128 -16.43 13.30 6.92
N ARG A 129 -16.08 13.27 5.63
CA ARG A 129 -15.31 12.16 5.01
C ARG A 129 -14.09 12.73 4.31
N GLU A 130 -13.06 13.06 5.10
CA GLU A 130 -11.83 13.59 4.54
C GLU A 130 -11.02 12.49 3.86
N GLY A 131 -10.97 12.51 2.53
CA GLY A 131 -10.12 11.62 1.76
C GLY A 131 -8.70 12.15 1.62
N LYS A 132 -7.73 11.24 1.64
CA LYS A 132 -6.30 11.53 1.57
C LYS A 132 -5.73 11.15 0.21
N PHE A 133 -5.01 12.10 -0.40
CA PHE A 133 -4.18 11.83 -1.56
C PHE A 133 -2.81 11.31 -1.10
N ASN A 134 -2.35 10.23 -1.73
CA ASN A 134 -1.09 9.58 -1.40
C ASN A 134 -0.27 9.28 -2.65
N ILE A 135 1.05 9.20 -2.49
CA ILE A 135 1.96 8.75 -3.54
C ILE A 135 2.60 7.44 -3.07
N GLY A 136 2.26 6.35 -3.75
CA GLY A 136 2.83 5.04 -3.53
C GLY A 136 4.00 4.71 -4.46
N LEU A 137 4.80 3.75 -4.04
CA LEU A 137 5.77 3.03 -4.86
C LEU A 137 5.44 1.55 -4.78
N SER A 138 5.45 0.86 -5.92
CA SER A 138 5.33 -0.59 -5.94
C SER A 138 6.41 -1.24 -6.80
N TRP A 139 6.88 -2.42 -6.37
CA TRP A 139 7.80 -3.25 -7.13
C TRP A 139 7.13 -4.59 -7.42
N ARG A 140 7.04 -4.96 -8.69
CA ARG A 140 6.50 -6.24 -9.17
C ARG A 140 7.64 -7.08 -9.73
N PHE A 141 7.62 -8.37 -9.44
CA PHE A 141 8.66 -9.34 -9.78
C PHE A 141 8.47 -9.96 -11.16
#